data_AF-A0A1B6KX63-F1
#
_entry.id   AF-A0A1B6KX63-F1
#
_cell.length_a   1.000
_cell.length_b   1.000
_cell.length_c   1.000
_cell.angle_alpha   90.00
_cell.angle_beta   90.00
_cell.angle_gamma   90.00
#
_symmetry.space_group_name_H-M   'P 1'
#
loop_
_entity.id
_entity.type
_entity.pdbx_description
1 polymer ?
#
loop_
_entity_poly.entity_id
_entity_poly.type
_entity_poly.pdbx_seq_one_letter_code
_entity_poly.pdbx_strand_id
1 'polypeptide(L)'
;MIATNLMQTDIDTAVLVTGLSDHTGQICTVNLDCDNAVTLSITRRHYNAQNLDKLKILLARETWESVTNTQNADQAYTEFNKILQEALDTACPVVTSRPKKRKIHTNQDQDRELLRLKGAYITALNKSTLIGTGTEENKKQTNARKKEYDLYLKHLRKEAAITYIENPENQTRAVWQIINNNRCNTKSQKHHIKSLDIEDKTLTDPQNIAEHINHFFANAAERVLLNSKQVPLKLYPTLPENRFRSLETDLTPTNRVEVDKTISCLKSKPSSGIDEISSTILKHCKNEVLTPIV
;
A
#
# COMPACT_ATOMS: atom_id res chain seq x y z
N MET A 1 -30.15 -23.78 4.17
CA MET A 1 -29.54 -23.15 2.98
C MET A 1 -30.06 -23.87 1.75
N ILE A 2 -30.43 -23.16 0.69
CA ILE A 2 -30.90 -23.76 -0.56
C ILE A 2 -29.94 -23.31 -1.66
N ALA A 3 -29.17 -24.24 -2.22
CA ALA A 3 -28.34 -23.99 -3.38
C ALA A 3 -29.02 -24.65 -4.58
N THR A 4 -29.47 -23.84 -5.53
CA THR A 4 -30.02 -24.30 -6.82
C THR A 4 -28.95 -24.12 -7.90
N ASN A 5 -28.92 -25.00 -8.90
CA ASN A 5 -27.99 -24.98 -10.04
C ASN A 5 -26.54 -25.43 -9.77
N LEU A 6 -26.30 -26.24 -8.73
CA LEU A 6 -25.00 -26.89 -8.47
C LEU A 6 -25.21 -28.38 -8.28
N MET A 7 -24.30 -29.22 -8.78
CA MET A 7 -24.37 -30.66 -8.55
C MET A 7 -24.02 -30.98 -7.09
N GLN A 8 -24.61 -32.04 -6.55
CA GLN A 8 -24.38 -32.45 -5.16
C GLN A 8 -22.92 -32.85 -4.89
N THR A 9 -22.16 -33.20 -5.93
CA THR A 9 -20.71 -33.46 -5.88
C THR A 9 -19.86 -32.21 -5.67
N ASP A 10 -20.40 -31.04 -6.00
CA ASP A 10 -19.67 -29.76 -6.00
C ASP A 10 -19.93 -28.97 -4.71
N ILE A 11 -20.74 -29.55 -3.81
CA ILE A 11 -21.17 -28.94 -2.56
C ILE A 11 -20.82 -29.87 -1.41
N ASP A 12 -20.01 -29.38 -0.48
CA ASP A 12 -19.81 -30.02 0.82
C ASP A 12 -20.50 -29.19 1.91
N THR A 13 -21.24 -29.86 2.80
CA THR A 13 -21.96 -29.19 3.89
C THR A 13 -21.61 -29.80 5.23
N ALA A 14 -21.36 -28.92 6.21
CA ALA A 14 -21.04 -29.32 7.57
C ALA A 14 -21.79 -28.46 8.59
N VAL A 15 -22.26 -29.10 9.66
CA VAL A 15 -22.82 -28.39 10.81
C VAL A 15 -21.68 -28.03 11.76
N LEU A 16 -21.55 -26.74 12.07
CA LEU A 16 -20.52 -26.21 12.95
C LEU A 16 -21.14 -25.77 14.28
N VAL A 17 -20.82 -26.50 15.34
CA VAL A 17 -21.18 -26.09 16.71
C VAL A 17 -20.15 -25.07 17.19
N THR A 18 -20.47 -23.79 17.03
CA THR A 18 -19.54 -22.69 17.35
C THR A 18 -19.68 -22.16 18.78
N GLY A 19 -20.86 -22.33 19.40
CA GLY A 19 -21.20 -21.68 20.67
C GLY A 19 -21.25 -20.14 20.59
N LEU A 20 -21.35 -19.58 19.38
CA LEU A 20 -21.40 -18.13 19.16
C LEU A 20 -22.84 -17.59 19.04
N SER A 21 -23.79 -18.44 18.70
CA SER A 21 -25.24 -18.18 18.68
C SER A 21 -25.95 -19.28 19.47
N ASP A 22 -27.21 -19.03 19.78
CA ASP A 22 -28.21 -20.03 20.16
C ASP A 22 -28.49 -21.10 19.08
N HIS A 23 -28.06 -20.85 17.84
CA HIS A 23 -28.11 -21.79 16.73
C HIS A 23 -26.74 -22.34 16.32
N THR A 24 -26.74 -23.55 15.75
CA THR A 24 -25.54 -24.12 15.12
C THR A 24 -25.28 -23.45 13.78
N GLY A 25 -24.03 -23.13 13.49
CA GLY A 25 -23.62 -22.63 12.18
C GLY A 25 -23.74 -23.74 11.12
N GLN A 26 -24.01 -23.36 9.88
CA GLN A 26 -23.92 -24.23 8.72
C GLN A 26 -22.81 -23.70 7.82
N ILE A 27 -21.85 -24.56 7.48
CA ILE A 27 -20.86 -24.29 6.44
C ILE A 27 -21.30 -25.01 5.18
N CYS A 28 -21.27 -24.29 4.06
CA CYS A 28 -21.41 -24.83 2.72
C CYS A 28 -20.17 -24.40 1.94
N THR A 29 -19.41 -25.38 1.49
CA THR A 29 -18.24 -25.20 0.64
C THR A 29 -18.66 -25.53 -0.78
N VAL A 30 -18.52 -24.56 -1.68
CA VAL A 30 -18.80 -24.78 -3.10
C VAL A 30 -17.46 -24.88 -3.82
N ASN A 31 -17.23 -26.01 -4.46
CA ASN A 31 -16.04 -26.27 -5.26
C ASN A 31 -16.31 -25.78 -6.68
N LEU A 32 -15.97 -24.52 -6.95
CA LEU A 32 -16.04 -23.95 -8.28
C LEU A 32 -14.66 -23.99 -8.93
N ASP A 33 -14.61 -24.44 -10.19
CA ASP A 33 -13.48 -24.19 -11.07
C ASP A 33 -13.42 -22.69 -11.36
N CYS A 34 -12.73 -21.97 -10.49
CA CYS A 34 -12.41 -20.58 -10.73
C CYS A 34 -11.31 -20.52 -11.79
N ASP A 35 -11.50 -19.71 -12.85
CA ASP A 35 -10.38 -19.24 -13.67
C ASP A 35 -9.26 -18.78 -12.73
N ASN A 36 -8.04 -19.28 -12.94
CA ASN A 36 -6.89 -19.05 -12.08
C ASN A 36 -6.83 -17.58 -11.67
N ALA A 37 -7.22 -17.29 -10.42
CA ALA A 37 -7.23 -15.92 -9.92
C ALA A 37 -5.82 -15.35 -10.12
N VAL A 38 -5.71 -14.32 -10.97
CA VAL A 38 -4.43 -13.66 -11.26
C VAL A 38 -3.88 -13.20 -9.93
N THR A 39 -2.87 -13.92 -9.45
CA THR A 39 -2.29 -13.65 -8.14
C THR A 39 -1.60 -12.30 -8.26
N LEU A 40 -2.11 -11.28 -7.56
CA LEU A 40 -1.56 -9.93 -7.60
C LEU A 40 -0.07 -10.00 -7.28
N SER A 41 0.75 -9.81 -8.31
CA SER A 41 2.19 -9.66 -8.17
C SER A 41 2.51 -8.18 -8.09
N ILE A 42 3.52 -7.84 -7.29
CA ILE A 42 3.98 -6.46 -7.15
C ILE A 42 5.37 -6.41 -7.78
N THR A 43 5.47 -5.64 -8.86
CA THR A 43 6.71 -5.29 -9.52
C THR A 43 7.23 -3.98 -8.92
N ARG A 44 8.48 -3.99 -8.44
CA ARG A 44 9.16 -2.81 -7.91
C ARG A 44 10.67 -3.01 -7.93
N ARG A 45 11.45 -1.93 -7.97
CA ARG A 45 12.89 -2.03 -7.71
C ARG A 45 13.18 -2.55 -6.31
N HIS A 46 14.18 -3.40 -6.21
CA HIS A 46 14.57 -4.03 -4.96
C HIS A 46 15.42 -3.10 -4.09
N TYR A 47 14.78 -2.17 -3.38
CA TYR A 47 15.48 -1.33 -2.42
C TYR A 47 15.62 -2.03 -1.07
N ASN A 48 16.86 -2.23 -0.64
CA ASN A 48 17.24 -2.65 0.70
C ASN A 48 18.59 -1.99 1.05
N ALA A 49 19.02 -2.06 2.31
CA ALA A 49 20.25 -1.40 2.75
C ALA A 49 21.48 -1.81 1.92
N GLN A 50 21.66 -3.11 1.67
CA GLN A 50 22.80 -3.63 0.90
C GLN A 50 22.80 -3.13 -0.55
N ASN A 51 21.64 -3.10 -1.20
CA ASN A 51 21.49 -2.62 -2.57
C ASN A 51 21.72 -1.10 -2.66
N LEU A 52 21.29 -0.33 -1.66
CA LEU A 52 21.56 1.10 -1.59
C LEU A 52 23.05 1.40 -1.35
N ASP A 53 23.72 0.60 -0.53
CA ASP A 53 25.17 0.72 -0.34
C ASP A 53 25.94 0.32 -1.61
N LYS A 54 25.47 -0.70 -2.34
CA LYS A 54 26.01 -1.05 -3.65
C LYS A 54 25.84 0.11 -4.64
N LEU A 55 24.66 0.74 -4.69
CA LEU A 55 24.40 1.91 -5.52
C LEU A 55 25.36 3.05 -5.18
N LYS A 56 25.54 3.34 -3.89
CA LYS A 56 26.47 4.36 -3.40
C LYS A 56 27.90 4.08 -3.86
N ILE A 57 28.37 2.84 -3.76
CA ILE A 57 29.70 2.44 -4.22
C ILE A 57 29.85 2.62 -5.74
N LEU A 58 28.83 2.30 -6.54
CA LEU A 58 28.86 2.51 -7.99
C LEU A 58 28.99 4.00 -8.31
N LEU A 59 28.12 4.84 -7.74
CA LEU A 59 28.12 6.29 -7.98
C LEU A 59 29.40 6.98 -7.48
N ALA A 60 30.02 6.47 -6.41
CA ALA A 60 31.29 6.97 -5.91
C ALA A 60 32.48 6.66 -6.83
N ARG A 61 32.35 5.67 -7.73
CA ARG A 61 33.39 5.30 -8.72
C ARG A 61 33.27 6.09 -10.01
N GLU A 62 32.12 6.69 -10.27
CA GLU A 62 31.90 7.52 -11.45
C GLU A 62 32.67 8.83 -11.34
N THR A 63 33.35 9.22 -12.41
CA THR A 63 34.12 10.47 -12.48
C THR A 63 33.24 11.68 -12.80
N TRP A 64 32.05 11.43 -13.37
CA TRP A 64 31.08 12.44 -13.83
C TRP A 64 31.59 13.39 -14.92
N GLU A 65 32.73 13.10 -15.54
CA GLU A 65 33.35 13.94 -16.56
C GLU A 65 32.44 14.16 -17.78
N SER A 66 31.63 13.16 -18.15
CA SER A 66 30.65 13.29 -19.24
C SER A 66 29.53 14.28 -18.92
N VAL A 67 29.27 14.55 -17.64
CA VAL A 67 28.27 15.52 -17.19
C VAL A 67 28.92 16.90 -17.02
N THR A 68 30.03 16.97 -16.29
CA THR A 68 30.66 18.25 -15.92
C THR A 68 31.34 18.96 -17.09
N ASN A 69 31.77 18.23 -18.12
CA ASN A 69 32.43 18.81 -19.30
C ASN A 69 31.44 19.19 -20.41
N THR A 70 30.14 18.90 -20.23
CA THR A 70 29.13 19.16 -21.25
C THR A 70 28.58 20.58 -21.10
N GLN A 71 28.66 21.38 -22.16
CA GLN A 71 28.21 22.78 -22.14
C GLN A 71 26.68 22.91 -22.26
N ASN A 72 26.02 21.90 -22.82
CA ASN A 72 24.57 21.88 -23.00
C ASN A 72 23.88 21.20 -21.81
N ALA A 73 22.99 21.92 -21.14
CA ALA A 73 22.30 21.42 -19.95
C ALA A 73 21.45 20.17 -20.23
N ASP A 74 20.78 20.09 -21.39
CA ASP A 74 19.94 18.93 -21.75
C ASP A 74 20.80 17.67 -21.97
N GLN A 75 21.95 17.84 -22.62
CA GLN A 75 22.92 16.75 -22.81
C GLN A 75 23.54 16.32 -21.48
N ALA A 76 23.94 17.27 -20.63
CA ALA A 76 24.48 16.98 -19.30
C ALA A 76 23.45 16.21 -18.44
N TYR A 77 22.18 16.62 -18.48
CA TYR A 77 21.09 15.92 -17.81
C TYR A 77 20.88 14.50 -18.37
N THR A 78 20.95 14.34 -19.69
CA THR A 78 20.78 13.04 -20.34
C THR A 78 21.88 12.06 -19.93
N GLU A 79 23.14 12.50 -19.92
CA GLU A 79 24.27 11.68 -19.46
C GLU A 79 24.19 11.38 -17.95
N PHE A 80 23.83 12.37 -17.14
CA PHE A 80 23.61 12.17 -15.71
C PHE A 80 22.54 11.10 -15.45
N ASN A 81 21.38 11.24 -16.08
CA ASN A 81 20.27 10.31 -15.90
C ASN A 81 20.63 8.92 -16.40
N LYS A 82 21.37 8.81 -17.52
CA LYS A 82 21.85 7.53 -18.04
C LYS A 82 22.75 6.81 -17.04
N ILE A 83 23.79 7.46 -16.52
CA ILE A 83 24.70 6.88 -15.52
C ILE A 83 23.93 6.45 -14.27
N LEU A 84 23.02 7.30 -13.80
CA LEU A 84 22.22 7.02 -12.61
C LEU A 84 21.29 5.82 -12.81
N GLN A 85 20.63 5.71 -13.96
CA GLN A 85 19.75 4.58 -14.30
C GLN A 85 20.55 3.28 -14.44
N GLU A 86 21.72 3.30 -15.10
CA GLU A 86 22.59 2.12 -15.22
C GLU A 86 23.06 1.62 -13.84
N ALA A 87 23.43 2.55 -12.96
CA ALA A 87 23.79 2.22 -11.57
C ALA A 87 22.59 1.66 -10.78
N LEU A 88 21.40 2.23 -10.98
CA LEU A 88 20.15 1.76 -10.37
C LEU A 88 19.74 0.37 -10.87
N ASP A 89 19.83 0.09 -12.16
CA ASP A 89 19.56 -1.23 -12.74
C ASP A 89 20.51 -2.29 -12.20
N THR A 90 21.78 -1.92 -12.03
CA THR A 90 22.81 -2.82 -11.52
C THR A 90 22.69 -3.09 -10.01
N ALA A 91 22.35 -2.07 -9.23
CA ALA A 91 22.31 -2.17 -7.77
C ALA A 91 20.92 -2.55 -7.23
N CYS A 92 19.86 -2.00 -7.83
CA CYS A 92 18.47 -2.10 -7.40
C CYS A 92 17.59 -2.59 -8.55
N PRO A 93 17.76 -3.85 -9.01
CA PRO A 93 17.01 -4.37 -10.16
C PRO A 93 15.50 -4.42 -9.87
N VAL A 94 14.71 -4.33 -10.93
CA VAL A 94 13.26 -4.52 -10.87
C VAL A 94 12.96 -5.99 -10.55
N VAL A 95 12.23 -6.22 -9.45
CA VAL A 95 11.84 -7.55 -9.01
C VAL A 95 10.33 -7.66 -8.93
N THR A 96 9.81 -8.76 -9.45
CA THR A 96 8.41 -9.14 -9.30
C THR A 96 8.29 -10.09 -8.13
N SER A 97 7.54 -9.67 -7.10
CA SER A 97 7.36 -10.47 -5.90
C SER A 97 5.89 -10.75 -5.63
N ARG A 98 5.60 -11.96 -5.15
CA ARG A 98 4.28 -12.32 -4.63
C ARG A 98 4.22 -11.89 -3.16
N PRO A 99 3.17 -11.15 -2.73
CA PRO A 99 3.01 -10.81 -1.33
C PRO A 99 2.87 -12.10 -0.52
N LYS A 100 3.87 -12.39 0.33
CA LYS A 100 3.81 -13.53 1.24
C LYS A 100 2.74 -13.24 2.29
N LYS A 101 1.85 -14.21 2.54
CA LYS A 101 1.00 -14.17 3.75
C LYS A 101 1.95 -14.11 4.95
N ARG A 102 1.79 -13.10 5.80
CA ARG A 102 2.55 -13.04 7.06
C ARG A 102 2.22 -14.31 7.84
N LYS A 103 3.24 -15.10 8.18
CA LYS A 103 3.07 -16.21 9.12
C LYS A 103 2.72 -15.57 10.46
N ILE A 104 1.52 -15.86 10.96
CA ILE A 104 1.17 -15.54 12.34
C ILE A 104 1.97 -16.53 13.18
N HIS A 105 2.93 -16.01 13.95
CA HIS A 105 3.64 -16.83 14.92
C HIS A 105 2.75 -16.89 16.15
N THR A 106 2.05 -18.01 16.34
CA THR A 106 1.23 -18.25 17.52
C THR A 106 2.00 -19.14 18.48
N ASN A 107 1.92 -18.82 19.77
CA ASN A 107 2.48 -19.64 20.83
C ASN A 107 1.66 -20.93 20.95
N GLN A 108 2.30 -22.08 20.69
CA GLN A 108 1.63 -23.38 20.65
C GLN A 108 0.97 -23.76 21.97
N ASP A 109 1.53 -23.34 23.10
CA ASP A 109 0.97 -23.65 24.42
C ASP A 109 -0.28 -22.81 24.70
N GLN A 110 -0.28 -21.54 24.30
CA GLN A 110 -1.44 -20.67 24.41
C GLN A 110 -2.61 -21.16 23.55
N ASP A 111 -2.31 -21.65 22.34
CA ASP A 111 -3.29 -22.25 21.43
C ASP A 111 -3.88 -23.54 22.00
N ARG A 112 -3.06 -24.39 22.60
CA ARG A 112 -3.51 -25.63 23.24
C ARG A 112 -4.49 -25.32 24.38
N GLU A 113 -4.17 -24.35 25.22
CA GLU A 113 -5.05 -23.97 26.33
C GLU A 113 -6.34 -23.30 25.84
N LEU A 114 -6.27 -22.45 24.81
CA LEU A 114 -7.45 -21.86 24.19
C LEU A 114 -8.41 -22.93 23.64
N LEU A 115 -7.88 -23.94 22.96
CA LEU A 115 -8.65 -25.06 22.43
C LEU A 115 -9.24 -25.92 23.55
N ARG A 116 -8.50 -26.14 24.64
CA ARG A 116 -9.00 -26.85 25.83
C ARG A 116 -10.21 -26.15 26.45
N LEU A 117 -10.11 -24.83 26.68
CA LEU A 117 -11.18 -24.01 27.23
C LEU A 117 -12.40 -23.96 26.31
N LYS A 118 -12.17 -23.79 25.00
CA LYS A 118 -13.23 -23.84 23.98
C LYS A 118 -13.95 -25.19 23.99
N GLY A 119 -13.20 -26.28 24.03
CA GLY A 119 -13.74 -27.64 24.11
C GLY A 119 -14.61 -27.83 25.36
N ALA A 120 -14.09 -27.44 26.53
CA ALA A 120 -14.82 -27.52 27.79
C ALA A 120 -16.13 -26.71 27.77
N TYR A 121 -16.11 -25.51 27.18
CA TYR A 121 -17.31 -24.69 26.98
C TYR A 121 -18.33 -25.38 26.07
N ILE A 122 -17.91 -25.87 24.89
CA ILE A 122 -18.80 -26.56 23.95
C ILE A 122 -19.41 -27.82 24.58
N THR A 123 -18.61 -28.62 25.29
CA THR A 123 -19.11 -29.81 26.00
C THR A 123 -20.18 -29.45 27.04
N ALA A 124 -19.97 -28.38 27.81
CA ALA A 124 -20.93 -27.92 28.80
C ALA A 124 -22.21 -27.38 28.15
N LEU A 125 -22.07 -26.60 27.07
CA LEU A 125 -23.17 -26.09 26.28
C LEU A 125 -24.06 -27.24 25.77
N ASN A 126 -23.46 -28.24 25.12
CA ASN A 126 -24.17 -29.41 24.61
C ASN A 126 -24.90 -30.17 25.73
N LYS A 127 -24.27 -30.34 26.90
CA LYS A 127 -24.88 -30.98 28.07
C LYS A 127 -26.07 -30.20 28.62
N SER A 128 -26.02 -28.86 28.59
CA SER A 128 -27.13 -28.01 29.04
C SER A 128 -28.30 -27.98 28.07
N THR A 129 -28.06 -28.23 26.77
CA THR A 129 -29.09 -28.22 25.71
C THR A 129 -29.78 -29.59 25.52
N LEU A 130 -29.20 -30.67 26.04
CA LEU A 130 -29.78 -32.02 25.98
C LEU A 130 -31.10 -32.11 26.77
N ILE A 131 -32.13 -32.65 26.11
CA ILE A 131 -33.47 -32.86 26.70
C ILE A 131 -33.33 -33.85 27.87
N GLY A 132 -33.76 -33.43 29.06
CA GLY A 132 -33.69 -34.24 30.29
C GLY A 132 -32.50 -33.97 31.21
N THR A 133 -31.48 -33.22 30.77
CA THR A 133 -30.31 -32.83 31.60
C THR A 133 -30.21 -31.33 31.85
N GLY A 134 -31.16 -30.52 31.39
CA GLY A 134 -31.19 -29.06 31.55
C GLY A 134 -31.47 -28.57 32.97
N THR A 135 -30.64 -28.94 33.94
CA THR A 135 -30.70 -28.43 35.31
C THR A 135 -30.10 -27.02 35.39
N GLU A 136 -30.56 -26.22 36.35
CA GLU A 136 -29.99 -24.90 36.64
C GLU A 136 -28.48 -24.98 36.95
N GLU A 137 -28.02 -26.09 37.49
CA GLU A 137 -26.60 -26.35 37.74
C GLU A 137 -25.79 -26.47 36.43
N ASN A 138 -26.30 -27.18 35.43
CA ASN A 138 -25.62 -27.28 34.14
C ASN A 138 -25.57 -25.93 33.42
N LYS A 139 -26.61 -25.09 33.55
CA LYS A 139 -26.59 -23.70 33.00
C LYS A 139 -25.54 -22.83 33.69
N LYS A 140 -25.45 -22.88 35.03
CA LYS A 140 -24.39 -22.20 35.78
C LYS A 140 -23.01 -22.63 35.33
N GLN A 141 -22.82 -23.94 35.15
CA GLN A 141 -21.55 -24.51 34.69
C GLN A 141 -21.17 -24.05 33.27
N THR A 142 -22.14 -23.99 32.35
CA THR A 142 -21.93 -23.45 31.00
C THR A 142 -21.54 -21.98 31.04
N ASN A 143 -22.23 -21.15 31.83
CA ASN A 143 -21.90 -19.73 31.98
C ASN A 143 -20.50 -19.51 32.58
N ALA A 144 -20.12 -20.31 33.56
CA ALA A 144 -18.78 -20.25 34.16
C ALA A 144 -17.68 -20.58 33.13
N ARG A 145 -17.84 -21.66 32.36
CA ARG A 145 -16.88 -22.05 31.32
C ARG A 145 -16.84 -21.08 30.15
N LYS A 146 -17.98 -20.51 29.76
CA LYS A 146 -18.03 -19.44 28.76
C LYS A 146 -17.23 -18.23 29.22
N LYS A 147 -17.45 -17.80 30.46
CA LYS A 147 -16.73 -16.67 31.06
C LYS A 147 -15.22 -16.92 31.10
N GLU A 148 -14.79 -18.12 31.48
CA GLU A 148 -13.38 -18.51 31.48
C GLU A 148 -12.76 -18.42 30.08
N TYR A 149 -13.43 -18.99 29.08
CA TYR A 149 -13.01 -18.91 27.68
C TYR A 149 -12.94 -17.47 27.15
N ASP A 150 -13.96 -16.64 27.40
CA ASP A 150 -14.02 -15.24 26.96
C ASP A 150 -12.94 -14.39 27.63
N LEU A 151 -12.67 -14.61 28.92
CA LEU A 151 -11.59 -13.94 29.65
C LEU A 151 -10.22 -14.33 29.09
N TYR A 152 -10.01 -15.60 28.77
CA TYR A 152 -8.76 -16.06 28.18
C TYR A 152 -8.55 -15.48 26.77
N LEU A 153 -9.58 -15.43 25.93
CA LEU A 153 -9.54 -14.74 24.64
C LEU A 153 -9.17 -13.26 24.78
N LYS A 154 -9.76 -12.58 25.77
CA LYS A 154 -9.45 -11.17 26.07
C LYS A 154 -8.00 -11.01 26.52
N HIS A 155 -7.50 -11.94 27.33
CA HIS A 155 -6.10 -11.98 27.75
C HIS A 155 -5.15 -12.10 26.55
N LEU A 156 -5.35 -13.11 25.68
CA LEU A 156 -4.51 -13.31 24.50
C LEU A 156 -4.50 -12.12 23.55
N ARG A 157 -5.67 -11.49 23.33
CA ARG A 157 -5.76 -10.26 22.52
C ARG A 157 -4.98 -9.11 23.14
N LYS A 158 -5.05 -8.96 24.47
CA LYS A 158 -4.31 -7.93 25.20
C LYS A 158 -2.81 -8.17 25.11
N GLU A 159 -2.36 -9.39 25.36
CA GLU A 159 -0.95 -9.78 25.30
C GLU A 159 -0.37 -9.56 23.90
N ALA A 160 -1.07 -10.03 22.85
CA ALA A 160 -0.64 -9.79 21.47
C ALA A 160 -0.54 -8.29 21.12
N ALA A 161 -1.45 -7.46 21.65
CA ALA A 161 -1.39 -6.01 21.49
C ALA A 161 -0.20 -5.39 22.23
N ILE A 162 0.08 -5.83 23.46
CA ILE A 162 1.24 -5.39 24.26
C ILE A 162 2.53 -5.73 23.52
N THR A 163 2.74 -6.99 23.14
CA THR A 163 3.94 -7.43 22.42
C THR A 163 4.13 -6.66 21.10
N TYR A 164 3.05 -6.33 20.41
CA TYR A 164 3.10 -5.53 19.18
C TYR A 164 3.49 -4.06 19.42
N ILE A 165 3.05 -3.47 20.54
CA ILE A 165 3.36 -2.09 20.93
C ILE A 165 4.78 -1.96 21.51
N GLU A 166 5.28 -3.00 22.18
CA GLU A 166 6.62 -3.01 22.78
C GLU A 166 7.75 -3.08 21.74
N ASN A 167 7.48 -3.61 20.53
CA ASN A 167 8.47 -3.87 19.48
C ASN A 167 8.50 -2.96 18.20
N PRO A 168 8.12 -1.67 18.21
CA PRO A 168 8.33 -0.78 17.06
C PRO A 168 9.26 0.42 17.36
N GLU A 169 10.06 0.81 16.36
CA GLU A 169 10.72 2.14 16.30
C GLU A 169 9.73 3.32 16.45
N ASN A 170 8.42 3.07 16.32
CA ASN A 170 7.36 4.07 16.43
C ASN A 170 6.10 3.49 17.12
N GLN A 171 6.03 3.64 18.45
CA GLN A 171 4.94 3.17 19.30
C GLN A 171 3.58 3.78 18.92
N THR A 172 3.54 5.08 18.62
CA THR A 172 2.31 5.78 18.20
C THR A 172 1.70 5.16 16.95
N ARG A 173 2.53 4.83 15.95
CA ARG A 173 2.07 4.15 14.73
C ARG A 173 1.49 2.77 15.04
N ALA A 174 2.11 1.99 15.91
CA ALA A 174 1.65 0.66 16.27
C ALA A 174 0.29 0.69 16.99
N VAL A 175 0.10 1.64 17.91
CA VAL A 175 -1.20 1.88 18.57
C VAL A 175 -2.28 2.22 17.55
N TRP A 176 -2.01 3.15 16.62
CA TRP A 176 -2.96 3.50 15.56
C TRP A 176 -3.29 2.34 14.64
N GLN A 177 -2.33 1.46 14.36
CA GLN A 177 -2.58 0.24 13.58
C GLN A 177 -3.51 -0.73 14.30
N ILE A 178 -3.33 -0.93 15.62
CA ILE A 178 -4.26 -1.75 16.42
C ILE A 178 -5.67 -1.16 16.37
N ILE A 179 -5.81 0.16 16.57
CA ILE A 179 -7.11 0.83 16.53
C ILE A 179 -7.76 0.67 15.15
N ASN A 180 -7.03 0.92 14.07
CA ASN A 180 -7.53 0.83 12.71
C ASN A 180 -7.90 -0.60 12.30
N ASN A 181 -7.20 -1.62 12.82
CA ASN A 181 -7.52 -3.02 12.57
C ASN A 181 -8.78 -3.48 13.32
N ASN A 182 -9.07 -2.89 14.49
CA ASN A 182 -10.28 -3.20 15.27
C ASN A 182 -11.50 -2.39 14.79
N ARG A 183 -11.29 -1.27 14.09
CA ARG A 183 -12.35 -0.61 13.35
C ARG A 183 -12.73 -1.49 12.15
N CYS A 184 -14.01 -1.79 11.99
CA CYS A 184 -14.56 -2.31 10.73
C CYS A 184 -14.47 -1.20 9.67
N ASN A 185 -13.26 -0.87 9.24
CA ASN A 185 -13.10 -0.20 7.97
C ASN A 185 -13.49 -1.26 6.94
N THR A 186 -14.68 -1.11 6.37
CA THR A 186 -14.95 -1.62 5.03
C THR A 186 -13.76 -1.17 4.20
N LYS A 187 -12.81 -2.09 3.97
CA LYS A 187 -11.80 -1.88 2.96
C LYS A 187 -12.66 -1.73 1.72
N SER A 188 -12.90 -0.48 1.30
CA SER A 188 -13.49 -0.18 0.02
C SER A 188 -12.73 -1.10 -0.92
N GLN A 189 -13.44 -2.05 -1.51
CA GLN A 189 -12.86 -2.80 -2.60
C GLN A 189 -12.33 -1.71 -3.51
N LYS A 190 -11.03 -1.76 -3.80
CA LYS A 190 -10.47 -0.88 -4.81
C LYS A 190 -11.17 -1.31 -6.09
N HIS A 191 -12.30 -0.69 -6.39
CA HIS A 191 -13.08 -0.98 -7.56
C HIS A 191 -12.21 -0.52 -8.71
N HIS A 192 -11.54 -1.46 -9.35
CA HIS A 192 -10.89 -1.21 -10.62
C HIS A 192 -11.99 -0.75 -11.58
N ILE A 193 -11.78 0.38 -12.25
CA ILE A 193 -12.68 0.85 -13.30
C ILE A 193 -12.61 -0.21 -14.41
N LYS A 194 -13.69 -0.99 -14.56
CA LYS A 194 -13.77 -2.07 -15.55
C LYS A 194 -14.16 -1.57 -16.93
N SER A 195 -14.90 -0.47 -16.97
CA SER A 195 -15.32 0.18 -18.19
C SER A 195 -15.57 1.65 -17.93
N LEU A 196 -15.39 2.45 -18.97
CA LEU A 196 -15.72 3.87 -19.00
C LEU A 196 -16.63 4.13 -20.20
N ASP A 197 -17.85 4.59 -19.92
CA ASP A 197 -18.81 4.99 -20.95
C ASP A 197 -18.57 6.43 -21.34
N ILE A 198 -18.26 6.66 -22.61
CA ILE A 198 -18.07 7.98 -23.20
C ILE A 198 -19.06 8.10 -24.33
N GLU A 199 -20.11 8.90 -24.11
CA GLU A 199 -21.20 9.14 -25.07
C GLU A 199 -21.75 7.82 -25.66
N ASP A 200 -21.29 7.42 -26.85
CA ASP A 200 -21.73 6.22 -27.59
C ASP A 200 -20.74 5.04 -27.58
N LYS A 201 -19.66 5.10 -26.79
CA LYS A 201 -18.64 4.04 -26.74
C LYS A 201 -18.27 3.65 -25.31
N THR A 202 -18.31 2.35 -25.05
CA THR A 202 -17.79 1.76 -23.81
C THR A 202 -16.34 1.35 -24.02
N LEU A 203 -15.42 2.03 -23.35
CA LEU A 203 -14.02 1.61 -23.28
C LEU A 203 -13.86 0.58 -22.18
N THR A 204 -13.27 -0.57 -22.50
CA THR A 204 -12.97 -1.66 -21.55
C THR A 204 -11.47 -1.88 -21.37
N ASP A 205 -10.67 -1.43 -22.33
CA ASP A 205 -9.21 -1.55 -22.26
C ASP A 205 -8.61 -0.51 -21.29
N PRO A 206 -7.86 -0.94 -20.26
CA PRO A 206 -7.32 -0.03 -19.24
C PRO A 206 -6.41 1.07 -19.78
N GLN A 207 -5.62 0.79 -20.83
CA GLN A 207 -4.74 1.79 -21.42
C GLN A 207 -5.56 2.88 -22.10
N ASN A 208 -6.53 2.50 -22.92
CA ASN A 208 -7.43 3.44 -23.57
C ASN A 208 -8.26 4.27 -22.57
N ILE A 209 -8.70 3.66 -21.46
CA ILE A 209 -9.40 4.38 -20.37
C ILE A 209 -8.46 5.44 -19.76
N ALA A 210 -7.23 5.08 -19.42
CA ALA A 210 -6.26 6.01 -18.84
C ALA A 210 -5.90 7.15 -19.79
N GLU A 211 -5.66 6.82 -21.07
CA GLU A 211 -5.38 7.80 -22.12
C GLU A 211 -6.52 8.80 -22.27
N HIS A 212 -7.76 8.32 -22.31
CA HIS A 212 -8.94 9.18 -22.42
C HIS A 212 -9.09 10.11 -21.22
N ILE A 213 -8.91 9.61 -20.00
CA ILE A 213 -8.95 10.41 -18.77
C ILE A 213 -7.86 11.48 -18.80
N ASN A 214 -6.62 11.10 -19.14
CA ASN A 214 -5.49 12.03 -19.24
C ASN A 214 -5.78 13.13 -20.25
N HIS A 215 -6.24 12.76 -21.45
CA HIS A 215 -6.59 13.71 -22.50
C HIS A 215 -7.76 14.63 -22.10
N PHE A 216 -8.76 14.12 -21.38
CA PHE A 216 -9.87 14.93 -20.89
C PHE A 216 -9.38 16.01 -19.92
N PHE A 217 -8.57 15.65 -18.91
CA PHE A 217 -8.12 16.61 -17.90
C PHE A 217 -7.02 17.54 -18.40
N ALA A 218 -6.12 17.06 -19.27
CA ALA A 218 -5.12 17.90 -19.91
C ALA A 218 -5.76 19.03 -20.74
N ASN A 219 -6.85 18.71 -21.44
CA ASN A 219 -7.54 19.65 -22.33
C ASN A 219 -8.79 20.30 -21.71
N ALA A 220 -9.06 20.07 -20.43
CA ALA A 220 -10.28 20.58 -19.78
C ALA A 220 -10.34 22.11 -19.83
N ALA A 221 -9.21 22.78 -19.60
CA ALA A 221 -9.11 24.23 -19.66
C ALA A 221 -9.37 24.78 -21.08
N GLU A 222 -8.78 24.16 -22.11
CA GLU A 222 -8.99 24.56 -23.51
C GLU A 222 -10.45 24.41 -23.94
N ARG A 223 -11.11 23.31 -23.53
CA ARG A 223 -12.55 23.10 -23.79
C ARG A 223 -13.40 24.18 -23.13
N VAL A 224 -13.08 24.58 -21.90
CA VAL A 224 -13.77 25.68 -21.20
C VAL A 224 -13.54 27.00 -21.92
N LEU A 225 -12.32 27.28 -22.37
CA LEU A 225 -11.97 28.51 -23.10
C LEU A 225 -12.68 28.60 -24.46
N LEU A 226 -12.70 27.52 -25.23
CA LEU A 226 -13.38 27.43 -26.54
C LEU A 226 -14.91 27.60 -26.42
N ASN A 227 -15.49 27.09 -25.33
CA ASN A 227 -16.93 27.19 -25.07
C ASN A 227 -17.33 28.51 -24.37
N SER A 228 -16.35 29.26 -23.84
CA SER A 228 -16.61 30.60 -23.30
C SER A 228 -16.73 31.59 -24.46
N LYS A 229 -17.85 32.33 -24.52
CA LYS A 229 -17.96 33.50 -25.41
C LYS A 229 -16.98 34.54 -24.90
N GLN A 230 -15.80 34.62 -25.50
CA GLN A 230 -14.78 35.59 -25.10
C GLN A 230 -15.35 36.99 -25.28
N VAL A 231 -15.63 37.68 -24.18
CA VAL A 231 -15.65 39.14 -24.17
C VAL A 231 -14.18 39.55 -24.20
N PRO A 232 -13.73 40.36 -25.17
CA PRO A 232 -12.35 40.82 -25.18
C PRO A 232 -12.04 41.47 -23.84
N LEU A 233 -11.05 40.93 -23.12
CA LEU A 233 -10.49 41.62 -21.97
C LEU A 233 -10.01 42.98 -22.49
N LYS A 234 -10.52 44.06 -21.90
CA LYS A 234 -9.97 45.40 -22.14
C LYS A 234 -8.52 45.35 -21.72
N LEU A 235 -7.61 45.24 -22.70
CA LEU A 235 -6.19 45.39 -22.48
C LEU A 235 -6.00 46.79 -21.89
N TYR A 236 -5.63 46.83 -20.61
CA TYR A 236 -5.13 48.07 -20.01
C TYR A 236 -3.88 48.49 -20.80
N PRO A 237 -3.65 49.80 -20.99
CA PRO A 237 -2.52 50.28 -21.77
C PRO A 237 -1.24 49.65 -21.24
N THR A 238 -0.43 49.14 -22.18
CA THR A 238 0.87 48.54 -21.97
C THR A 238 1.67 49.37 -20.97
N LEU A 239 1.90 48.80 -19.78
CA LEU A 239 2.92 49.32 -18.88
C LEU A 239 4.24 49.39 -19.66
N PRO A 240 5.03 50.46 -19.53
CA PRO A 240 6.27 50.62 -20.27
C PRO A 240 7.17 49.39 -20.06
N GLU A 241 7.73 48.87 -21.15
CA GLU A 241 8.51 47.63 -21.27
C GLU A 241 9.69 47.47 -20.28
N ASN A 242 10.01 48.48 -19.47
CA ASN A 242 11.23 48.56 -18.68
C ASN A 242 11.08 48.19 -17.19
N ARG A 243 10.13 47.32 -16.81
CA ARG A 243 10.01 46.86 -15.40
C ARG A 243 10.23 45.36 -15.17
N PHE A 244 10.57 44.60 -16.19
CA PHE A 244 11.12 43.26 -15.97
C PHE A 244 12.62 43.41 -15.79
N ARG A 245 13.12 43.30 -14.55
CA ARG A 245 14.55 43.01 -14.35
C ARG A 245 14.84 41.76 -15.16
N SER A 246 15.91 41.77 -15.94
CA SER A 246 16.33 40.54 -16.62
C SER A 246 16.59 39.49 -15.55
N LEU A 247 15.86 38.38 -15.60
CA LEU A 247 16.02 37.24 -14.69
C LEU A 247 17.49 36.78 -14.64
N GLU A 248 18.21 36.98 -15.75
CA GLU A 248 19.63 36.67 -15.91
C GLU A 248 20.54 37.47 -14.95
N THR A 249 20.11 38.66 -14.51
CA THR A 249 20.87 39.49 -13.57
C THR A 249 20.55 39.21 -12.10
N ASP A 250 19.41 38.58 -11.82
CA ASP A 250 18.95 38.29 -10.45
C ASP A 250 19.19 36.83 -10.03
N LEU A 251 19.49 35.93 -10.98
CA LEU A 251 19.78 34.52 -10.72
C LEU A 251 21.29 34.28 -10.59
N THR A 252 21.72 33.79 -9.43
CA THR A 252 23.10 33.33 -9.22
C THR A 252 23.22 31.84 -9.58
N PRO A 253 24.36 31.39 -10.13
CA PRO A 253 24.64 29.97 -10.27
C PRO A 253 24.46 29.24 -8.94
N THR A 254 23.91 28.03 -8.98
CA THR A 254 23.77 27.22 -7.78
C THR A 254 25.14 26.84 -7.23
N ASN A 255 25.18 26.36 -6.00
CA ASN A 255 26.41 25.91 -5.38
C ASN A 255 26.19 24.64 -4.57
N ARG A 256 27.29 23.95 -4.28
CA ARG A 256 27.29 22.69 -3.53
C ARG A 256 26.57 22.77 -2.18
N VAL A 257 26.64 23.92 -1.48
CA VAL A 257 25.99 24.09 -0.17
C VAL A 257 24.48 24.20 -0.32
N GLU A 258 24.02 24.94 -1.32
CA GLU A 258 22.59 25.08 -1.64
C GLU A 258 21.98 23.73 -2.04
N VAL A 259 22.63 23.00 -2.94
CA VAL A 259 22.16 21.68 -3.39
C VAL A 259 22.18 20.68 -2.23
N ASP A 260 23.25 20.64 -1.43
CA ASP A 260 23.35 19.75 -0.26
C ASP A 260 22.23 20.01 0.75
N LYS A 261 21.98 21.28 1.06
CA LYS A 261 20.91 21.71 1.95
C LYS A 261 19.55 21.31 1.38
N THR A 262 19.33 21.54 0.09
CA THR A 262 18.08 21.21 -0.60
C THR A 262 17.79 19.71 -0.53
N ILE A 263 18.76 18.86 -0.89
CA ILE A 263 18.63 17.39 -0.79
C ILE A 263 18.36 16.97 0.65
N SER A 264 19.08 17.55 1.61
CA SER A 264 18.93 17.22 3.03
C SER A 264 17.54 17.60 3.59
N CYS A 265 16.97 18.70 3.12
CA CYS A 265 15.64 19.20 3.51
C CYS A 265 14.47 18.44 2.87
N LEU A 266 14.68 17.65 1.81
CA LEU A 266 13.61 16.83 1.21
C LEU A 266 12.98 15.92 2.27
N LYS A 267 11.67 15.71 2.24
CA LYS A 267 11.05 14.73 3.13
C LYS A 267 11.40 13.32 2.64
N SER A 268 12.00 12.49 3.48
CA SER A 268 12.34 11.10 3.13
C SER A 268 11.07 10.29 2.85
N LYS A 269 10.75 10.14 1.58
CA LYS A 269 9.62 9.36 1.07
C LYS A 269 10.14 8.24 0.15
N PRO A 270 9.57 7.03 0.26
CA PRO A 270 9.92 5.90 -0.61
C PRO A 270 9.23 5.95 -1.97
N SER A 271 8.22 6.83 -2.14
CA SER A 271 7.57 7.05 -3.43
C SER A 271 8.53 7.74 -4.40
N SER A 272 8.54 7.28 -5.64
CA SER A 272 9.31 7.85 -6.76
C SER A 272 8.38 8.35 -7.85
N GLY A 273 8.91 9.20 -8.74
CA GLY A 273 8.23 9.59 -9.97
C GLY A 273 8.40 8.56 -11.07
N ILE A 274 8.22 9.01 -12.32
CA ILE A 274 8.47 8.22 -13.54
C ILE A 274 9.95 7.79 -13.68
N ASP A 275 10.84 8.53 -13.03
CA ASP A 275 12.27 8.28 -12.98
C ASP A 275 12.66 7.13 -12.03
N GLU A 276 11.71 6.61 -11.25
CA GLU A 276 11.93 5.62 -10.20
C GLU A 276 12.97 6.04 -9.13
N ILE A 277 13.24 7.35 -9.00
CA ILE A 277 14.15 7.89 -7.99
C ILE A 277 13.34 8.45 -6.83
N SER A 278 13.48 7.84 -5.66
CA SER A 278 12.85 8.36 -4.44
C SER A 278 13.79 9.32 -3.70
N SER A 279 13.22 10.29 -3.00
CA SER A 279 13.97 11.18 -2.09
C SER A 279 14.80 10.44 -1.04
N THR A 280 14.46 9.18 -0.72
CA THR A 280 15.24 8.35 0.21
C THR A 280 16.55 7.89 -0.42
N ILE A 281 16.52 7.51 -1.70
CA ILE A 281 17.69 7.10 -2.49
C ILE A 281 18.62 8.29 -2.69
N LEU A 282 18.05 9.43 -3.09
CA LEU A 282 18.79 10.66 -3.33
C LEU A 282 19.54 11.12 -2.07
N LYS A 283 18.91 11.02 -0.90
CA LYS A 283 19.58 11.31 0.38
C LYS A 283 20.68 10.32 0.73
N HIS A 284 20.50 9.04 0.43
CA HIS A 284 21.49 8.00 0.73
C HIS A 284 22.78 8.18 -0.08
N CYS A 285 22.62 8.58 -1.35
CA CYS A 285 23.72 8.79 -2.30
C CYS A 285 24.07 10.27 -2.50
N LYS A 286 23.68 11.13 -1.55
CA LYS A 286 23.80 12.59 -1.68
C LYS A 286 25.22 13.02 -2.03
N ASN A 287 26.22 12.47 -1.35
CA ASN A 287 27.60 12.90 -1.51
C ASN A 287 28.15 12.59 -2.90
N GLU A 288 27.68 11.48 -3.48
CA GLU A 288 28.12 10.95 -4.76
C GLU A 288 27.45 11.68 -5.93
N VAL A 289 26.20 12.13 -5.76
CA VAL A 289 25.46 12.88 -6.79
C VAL A 289 25.63 14.40 -6.69
N LEU A 290 26.26 14.92 -5.63
CA LEU A 290 26.48 16.36 -5.48
C LEU A 290 27.40 16.95 -6.53
N THR A 291 28.40 16.18 -6.99
CA THR A 291 29.37 16.63 -7.99
C THR A 291 28.74 16.88 -9.36
N PRO A 292 27.95 15.95 -9.96
CA PRO A 292 27.35 16.19 -11.28
C PRO A 292 26.17 17.17 -11.28
N ILE A 293 25.60 17.52 -10.12
CA ILE A 293 24.43 18.41 -10.02
C ILE A 293 24.83 19.89 -9.91
N VAL A 294 26.08 20.17 -9.55
CA VAL A 294 26.63 21.52 -9.31
C VAL A 294 27.55 21.91 -10.45
#